data_AF-A0A957DKC7-F1
#
_entry.id   AF-A0A957DKC7-F1
#
_cell.length_a   1.000
_cell.length_b   1.000
_cell.length_c   1.000
_cell.angle_alpha   90.00
_cell.angle_beta   90.00
_cell.angle_gamma   90.00
#
_symmetry.space_group_name_H-M   'P 1'
#
loop_
_entity.id
_entity.type
_entity.pdbx_description
1 polymer ?
#
loop_
_entity_poly.entity_id
_entity_poly.type
_entity_poly.pdbx_seq_one_letter_code
_entity_poly.pdbx_strand_id
1 'polypeptide(L)'
;MDIAFNKPLDYQTLHAFLQEQLPDAKFFLLYEGQNDWDGAPAGQAIIQYLVNSEQPGPFKLGLSVFTNHKEPLPFIERLAHALAQTFHCAALCDASRVVLKENKTYYSLLFENGQVYLVDDFDFEEHGEITKIVALSYELPAVSG
;
A
#
# COMPACT_ATOMS: atom_id res chain seq x y z
N MET A 1 -3.97 -0.81 7.45
CA MET A 1 -3.85 0.31 6.51
C MET A 1 -3.17 -0.26 5.30
N ASP A 2 -3.83 -0.12 4.17
CA ASP A 2 -3.72 -1.09 3.10
C ASP A 2 -3.17 -0.42 1.85
N ILE A 3 -2.27 -1.12 1.16
CA ILE A 3 -1.73 -0.73 -0.14
C ILE A 3 -2.33 -1.68 -1.16
N ALA A 4 -3.13 -1.16 -2.08
CA ALA A 4 -3.65 -1.95 -3.19
C ALA A 4 -2.72 -1.84 -4.41
N PHE A 5 -2.47 -2.92 -5.15
CA PHE A 5 -1.62 -2.88 -6.34
C PHE A 5 -2.05 -3.92 -7.37
N ASN A 6 -1.57 -3.75 -8.60
CA ASN A 6 -2.07 -4.48 -9.78
C ASN A 6 -1.09 -5.50 -10.37
N LYS A 7 -0.05 -5.90 -9.62
CA LYS A 7 0.95 -6.87 -10.08
C LYS A 7 1.21 -7.97 -9.04
N PRO A 8 1.01 -9.25 -9.38
CA PRO A 8 1.29 -10.36 -8.46
C PRO A 8 2.78 -10.43 -8.13
N LEU A 9 3.07 -10.66 -6.85
CA LEU A 9 4.42 -10.83 -6.32
C LEU A 9 4.45 -12.14 -5.56
N ASP A 10 5.37 -13.04 -5.92
CA ASP A 10 5.58 -14.26 -5.15
C ASP A 10 6.17 -13.94 -3.76
N TYR A 11 6.08 -14.92 -2.86
CA TYR A 11 6.55 -14.79 -1.49
C TYR A 11 8.00 -14.32 -1.39
N GLN A 12 8.93 -14.91 -2.16
CA GLN A 12 10.36 -14.61 -2.05
C GLN A 12 10.66 -13.19 -2.54
N THR A 13 10.07 -12.81 -3.66
CA THR A 13 10.19 -11.47 -4.24
C THR A 13 9.65 -10.40 -3.29
N LEU A 14 8.45 -10.60 -2.75
CA LEU A 14 7.84 -9.67 -1.81
C LEU A 14 8.62 -9.59 -0.49
N HIS A 15 9.05 -10.73 0.06
CA HIS A 15 9.84 -10.76 1.29
C HIS A 15 11.17 -10.04 1.13
N ALA A 16 11.88 -10.25 0.00
CA ALA A 16 13.15 -9.56 -0.27
C ALA A 16 12.97 -8.05 -0.38
N PHE A 17 11.92 -7.61 -1.09
CA PHE A 17 11.56 -6.19 -1.17
C PHE A 17 11.25 -5.59 0.20
N LEU A 18 10.41 -6.26 1.01
CA LEU A 18 10.08 -5.78 2.35
C LEU A 18 11.32 -5.69 3.25
N GLN A 19 12.24 -6.65 3.14
CA GLN A 19 13.51 -6.62 3.89
C GLN A 19 14.41 -5.46 3.44
N GLU A 20 14.44 -5.13 2.15
CA GLU A 20 15.18 -3.97 1.63
C GLU A 20 14.58 -2.65 2.10
N GLN A 21 13.24 -2.54 2.10
CA GLN A 21 12.54 -1.35 2.55
C GLN A 21 12.58 -1.18 4.08
N LEU A 22 12.78 -2.28 4.81
CA LEU A 22 12.75 -2.37 6.27
C LEU A 22 13.97 -3.13 6.82
N PRO A 23 15.21 -2.65 6.56
CA PRO A 23 16.42 -3.41 6.82
C PRO A 23 16.61 -3.79 8.29
N ASP A 24 16.15 -2.94 9.21
CA ASP A 24 16.27 -3.14 10.65
C ASP A 24 15.00 -3.68 11.32
N ALA A 25 13.92 -3.86 10.55
CA ALA A 25 12.65 -4.34 11.11
C ALA A 25 12.62 -5.86 11.19
N LYS A 26 12.14 -6.38 12.32
CA LYS A 26 11.66 -7.75 12.41
C LYS A 26 10.19 -7.76 12.02
N PHE A 27 9.87 -8.42 10.92
CA PHE A 27 8.50 -8.58 10.46
C PHE A 27 8.19 -10.05 10.14
N PHE A 28 6.91 -10.38 10.25
CA PHE A 28 6.35 -11.62 9.75
C PHE A 28 5.50 -11.31 8.52
N LEU A 29 5.86 -11.90 7.37
CA LEU A 29 5.05 -11.82 6.16
C LEU A 29 3.98 -12.91 6.20
N LEU A 30 2.74 -12.50 6.45
CA LEU A 30 1.58 -13.36 6.27
C LEU A 30 1.21 -13.35 4.79
N TYR A 31 1.31 -14.49 4.13
CA TYR A 31 1.09 -14.64 2.70
C TYR A 31 -0.06 -15.61 2.48
N GLU A 32 -1.18 -15.09 2.00
CA GLU A 32 -2.41 -15.86 1.80
C GLU A 32 -2.15 -17.14 0.97
N GLY A 33 -2.61 -18.28 1.51
CA GLY A 33 -2.40 -19.60 0.90
C GLY A 33 -1.08 -20.29 1.24
N GLN A 34 -0.16 -19.62 1.96
CA GLN A 34 1.13 -20.22 2.37
C GLN A 34 1.29 -20.31 3.90
N ASN A 35 0.89 -19.29 4.66
CA ASN A 35 0.91 -19.28 6.12
C ASN A 35 -0.27 -18.47 6.67
N ASP A 36 -0.46 -18.50 7.99
CA ASP A 36 -1.61 -17.90 8.66
C ASP A 36 -1.22 -17.26 10.01
N TRP A 37 -2.17 -16.56 10.63
CA TRP A 37 -2.03 -15.84 11.90
C TRP A 37 -1.56 -16.72 13.05
N ASP A 38 -1.87 -18.01 13.03
CA ASP A 38 -1.40 -18.98 14.04
C ASP A 38 0.14 -19.12 14.05
N GLY A 39 0.80 -18.80 12.93
CA GLY A 39 2.26 -18.77 12.83
C GLY A 39 2.89 -17.43 13.15
N ALA A 40 2.09 -16.38 13.41
CA ALA A 40 2.58 -15.02 13.60
C ALA A 40 3.27 -14.87 14.98
N PRO A 41 4.57 -14.53 15.03
CA PRO A 41 5.28 -14.36 16.29
C PRO A 41 4.78 -13.14 17.06
N ALA A 42 4.55 -13.30 18.37
CA ALA A 42 4.25 -12.17 19.24
C ALA A 42 5.36 -11.11 19.21
N GLY A 43 4.96 -9.84 19.12
CA GLY A 43 5.89 -8.68 19.21
C GLY A 43 6.64 -8.33 17.92
N GLN A 44 6.33 -8.98 16.79
CA GLN A 44 6.83 -8.58 15.48
C GLN A 44 5.78 -7.77 14.71
N ALA A 45 6.21 -6.90 13.80
CA ALA A 45 5.30 -6.29 12.84
C ALA A 45 4.75 -7.38 11.92
N ILE A 46 3.48 -7.29 11.54
CA ILE A 46 2.86 -8.22 10.61
C ILE A 46 2.56 -7.46 9.34
N ILE A 47 3.03 -7.99 8.22
CA ILE A 47 2.71 -7.49 6.89
C ILE A 47 1.95 -8.61 6.20
N GLN A 48 0.70 -8.34 5.83
CA GLN A 48 -0.18 -9.34 5.24
C GLN A 48 -0.35 -9.06 3.75
N TYR A 49 -0.01 -10.04 2.91
CA TYR A 49 -0.34 -10.08 1.50
C TYR A 49 -1.70 -10.76 1.31
N LEU A 50 -2.61 -10.06 0.64
CA LEU A 50 -3.99 -10.44 0.40
C LEU A 50 -4.30 -10.50 -1.09
N VAL A 51 -5.15 -11.45 -1.49
CA VAL A 51 -5.72 -11.52 -2.84
C VAL A 51 -7.24 -11.34 -2.74
N ASN A 52 -7.73 -10.13 -2.97
CA ASN A 52 -9.16 -9.84 -3.03
C ASN A 52 -9.73 -10.25 -4.38
N SER A 53 -10.07 -11.52 -4.52
CA SER A 53 -10.60 -12.08 -5.77
C SER A 53 -11.99 -11.55 -6.15
N GLU A 54 -12.76 -11.06 -5.17
CA GLU A 54 -14.11 -10.53 -5.33
C GLU A 54 -14.12 -9.05 -5.77
N GLN A 55 -13.02 -8.33 -5.56
CA GLN A 55 -12.93 -6.92 -5.95
C GLN A 55 -12.96 -6.77 -7.48
N PRO A 56 -13.86 -5.93 -8.02
CA PRO A 56 -13.84 -5.56 -9.42
C PRO A 56 -12.56 -4.78 -9.76
N GLY A 57 -12.16 -4.79 -11.04
CA GLY A 57 -11.01 -4.01 -11.52
C GLY A 57 -9.63 -4.68 -11.34
N PRO A 58 -8.55 -3.92 -11.61
CA PRO A 58 -7.19 -4.47 -11.72
C PRO A 58 -6.41 -4.54 -10.40
N PHE A 59 -6.88 -3.88 -9.33
CA PHE A 59 -6.20 -3.83 -8.02
C PHE A 59 -6.76 -4.91 -7.08
N LYS A 60 -6.38 -6.16 -7.34
CA LYS A 60 -6.86 -7.31 -6.56
C LYS A 60 -5.90 -7.73 -5.45
N LEU A 61 -4.79 -7.04 -5.31
CA LEU A 61 -3.70 -7.43 -4.42
C LEU A 61 -3.53 -6.36 -3.36
N GLY A 62 -3.45 -6.79 -2.10
CA GLY A 62 -3.35 -5.91 -0.94
C GLY A 62 -2.10 -6.21 -0.12
N LEU A 63 -1.50 -5.15 0.42
CA LEU A 63 -0.57 -5.24 1.55
C LEU A 63 -1.16 -4.50 2.75
N SER A 64 -1.58 -5.24 3.77
CA SER A 64 -2.00 -4.68 5.05
C SER A 64 -0.83 -4.70 6.02
N VAL A 65 -0.48 -3.53 6.55
CA VAL A 65 0.62 -3.40 7.52
C VAL A 65 0.06 -3.20 8.92
N PHE A 66 0.43 -4.10 9.83
CA PHE A 66 0.14 -4.05 11.26
C PHE A 66 1.45 -3.79 12.02
N THR A 67 1.68 -2.53 12.38
CA THR A 67 2.93 -2.07 12.98
C THR A 67 2.69 -1.02 14.06
N ASN A 68 3.60 -0.94 15.03
CA ASN A 68 3.63 0.12 16.05
C ASN A 68 4.45 1.36 15.59
N HIS A 69 4.56 1.57 14.27
CA HIS A 69 5.32 2.69 13.72
C HIS A 69 4.73 4.02 14.21
N LYS A 70 5.58 4.95 14.65
CA LYS A 70 5.15 6.25 15.22
C LYS A 70 4.34 7.08 14.22
N GLU A 71 4.70 6.99 12.94
CA GLU A 71 4.05 7.71 11.84
C GLU A 71 3.60 6.70 10.76
N PRO A 72 2.42 6.07 10.88
CA PRO A 72 2.01 4.99 9.99
C PRO A 72 1.72 5.49 8.56
N LEU A 73 1.13 6.68 8.40
CA LEU A 73 0.78 7.22 7.08
C LEU A 73 2.01 7.50 6.19
N PRO A 74 3.01 8.29 6.62
CA PRO A 74 4.26 8.48 5.85
C PRO A 74 4.96 7.17 5.49
N PHE A 75 4.89 6.19 6.40
CA PHE A 75 5.46 4.88 6.19
C PHE A 75 4.77 4.14 5.04
N ILE A 76 3.45 4.11 5.02
CA ILE A 76 2.64 3.46 3.99
C ILE A 76 2.81 4.14 2.64
N GLU A 77 2.78 5.47 2.58
CA GLU A 77 2.97 6.24 1.35
C GLU A 77 4.33 5.91 0.70
N ARG A 78 5.40 5.88 1.51
CA ARG A 78 6.74 5.48 1.03
C ARG A 78 6.78 4.05 0.52
N LEU A 79 6.16 3.12 1.24
CA LEU A 79 6.15 1.71 0.86
C LEU A 79 5.37 1.51 -0.45
N ALA A 80 4.23 2.19 -0.63
CA ALA A 80 3.46 2.17 -1.86
C ALA A 80 4.26 2.75 -3.04
N HIS A 81 4.93 3.88 -2.84
CA HIS A 81 5.80 4.46 -3.87
C HIS A 81 6.96 3.52 -4.24
N ALA A 82 7.66 2.95 -3.26
CA ALA A 82 8.76 2.02 -3.50
C ALA A 82 8.28 0.77 -4.26
N LEU A 83 7.11 0.23 -3.90
CA LEU A 83 6.50 -0.91 -4.57
C LEU A 83 6.19 -0.59 -6.04
N ALA A 84 5.58 0.56 -6.32
CA ALA A 84 5.28 1.01 -7.68
C ALA A 84 6.56 1.16 -8.53
N GLN A 85 7.61 1.76 -7.96
CA GLN A 85 8.89 1.98 -8.64
C GLN A 85 9.63 0.67 -8.92
N THR A 86 9.86 -0.15 -7.89
CA THR A 86 10.66 -1.37 -7.98
C THR A 86 10.04 -2.39 -8.93
N PHE A 87 8.72 -2.51 -8.91
CA PHE A 87 8.02 -3.52 -9.70
C PHE A 87 7.36 -2.98 -10.97
N HIS A 88 7.51 -1.69 -11.27
CA HIS A 88 6.85 -1.03 -12.39
C HIS A 88 5.35 -1.34 -12.44
N CYS A 89 4.67 -1.12 -11.32
CA CYS A 89 3.24 -1.39 -11.16
C CYS A 89 2.52 -0.15 -10.64
N ALA A 90 1.18 -0.21 -10.65
CA ALA A 90 0.37 0.82 -10.01
C ALA A 90 0.13 0.41 -8.55
N ALA A 91 0.36 1.34 -7.62
CA ALA A 91 0.10 1.14 -6.20
C ALA A 91 -0.77 2.29 -5.67
N LEU A 92 -1.77 1.94 -4.86
CA LEU A 92 -2.76 2.84 -4.29
C LEU A 92 -2.71 2.74 -2.77
N CYS A 93 -2.74 3.89 -2.08
CA CYS A 93 -2.81 3.94 -0.62
C CYS A 93 -3.62 5.14 -0.13
N ASP A 94 -4.03 5.09 1.14
CA ASP A 94 -4.75 6.17 1.82
C ASP A 94 -4.09 7.55 1.65
N ALA A 95 -4.90 8.58 1.38
CA ALA A 95 -4.47 9.97 1.24
C ALA A 95 -4.99 10.89 2.35
N SER A 96 -5.26 10.39 3.56
CA SER A 96 -5.87 11.15 4.67
C SER A 96 -5.12 12.43 5.07
N ARG A 97 -3.84 12.57 4.70
CA ARG A 97 -3.04 13.79 4.91
C ARG A 97 -3.29 14.88 3.86
N VAL A 98 -3.85 14.53 2.70
CA VAL A 98 -4.13 15.46 1.60
C VAL A 98 -5.46 16.13 1.88
N VAL A 99 -5.41 17.33 2.45
CA VAL A 99 -6.62 18.12 2.74
C VAL A 99 -7.10 18.79 1.46
N LEU A 100 -8.16 18.25 0.87
CA LEU A 100 -8.98 18.99 -0.09
C LEU A 100 -10.10 19.73 0.64
N LYS A 101 -10.42 20.96 0.21
CA LYS A 101 -11.55 21.76 0.73
C LYS A 101 -12.92 21.22 0.28
N GLU A 102 -12.98 19.99 -0.22
CA GLU A 102 -14.20 19.39 -0.74
C GLU A 102 -14.85 18.49 0.31
N ASN A 103 -16.18 18.40 0.32
CA ASN A 103 -16.98 17.56 1.22
C ASN A 103 -16.84 16.04 0.97
N LYS A 104 -15.78 15.59 0.29
CA LYS A 104 -15.49 14.17 0.08
C LYS A 104 -14.38 13.73 1.04
N THR A 105 -14.67 12.71 1.84
CA THR A 105 -13.83 12.27 2.95
C THR A 105 -12.85 11.16 2.58
N TYR A 106 -12.95 10.60 1.37
CA TYR A 106 -12.24 9.38 0.98
C TYR A 106 -11.44 9.64 -0.31
N TYR A 107 -10.15 9.89 -0.14
CA TYR A 107 -9.20 10.04 -1.23
C TYR A 107 -8.04 9.09 -1.03
N SER A 108 -7.48 8.64 -2.16
CA SER A 108 -6.29 7.80 -2.20
C SER A 108 -5.22 8.41 -3.10
N LEU A 109 -3.96 8.05 -2.84
CA LEU A 109 -2.83 8.36 -3.68
C LEU A 109 -2.55 7.17 -4.60
N LEU A 110 -2.48 7.42 -5.90
CA LEU A 110 -2.08 6.46 -6.91
C LEU A 110 -0.67 6.78 -7.40
N PHE A 111 0.25 5.85 -7.19
CA PHE A 111 1.60 5.87 -7.74
C PHE A 111 1.63 5.00 -8.99
N GLU A 112 1.87 5.61 -10.15
CA GLU A 112 1.89 4.90 -11.43
C GLU A 112 2.86 5.57 -12.41
N ASN A 113 3.77 4.80 -13.00
CA ASN A 113 4.71 5.27 -14.02
C ASN A 113 5.52 6.52 -13.61
N GLY A 114 5.92 6.59 -12.35
CA GLY A 114 6.68 7.73 -11.80
C GLY A 114 5.86 9.00 -11.56
N GLN A 115 4.55 8.96 -11.79
CA GLN A 115 3.63 10.04 -11.48
C GLN A 115 2.76 9.68 -10.28
N VAL A 116 2.39 10.68 -9.49
CA VAL A 116 1.44 10.54 -8.39
C VAL A 116 0.15 11.27 -8.75
N TYR A 117 -0.98 10.61 -8.52
CA TYR A 117 -2.31 11.16 -8.69
C TYR A 117 -3.08 11.10 -7.38
N LEU A 118 -3.89 12.12 -7.12
CA LEU A 118 -4.99 12.00 -6.19
C LEU A 118 -6.16 11.33 -6.91
N VAL A 119 -6.78 10.33 -6.29
CA VAL A 119 -7.90 9.58 -6.86
C VAL A 119 -9.09 9.55 -5.90
N ASP A 120 -10.29 9.43 -6.46
CA ASP A 120 -11.52 9.21 -5.68
C ASP A 120 -11.55 7.78 -5.16
N ASP A 121 -11.52 7.64 -3.83
CA ASP A 121 -11.48 6.32 -3.17
C ASP A 121 -12.85 5.64 -3.16
N PHE A 122 -13.94 6.41 -3.24
CA PHE A 122 -15.30 5.86 -3.28
C PHE A 122 -15.54 5.05 -4.56
N ASP A 123 -15.13 5.58 -5.72
CA ASP A 123 -15.24 4.86 -6.99
C ASP A 123 -14.39 3.58 -7.00
N PHE A 124 -13.22 3.63 -6.33
CA PHE A 124 -12.34 2.49 -6.20
C PHE A 124 -12.94 1.37 -5.34
N GLU A 125 -13.46 1.70 -4.16
CA GLU A 125 -14.04 0.71 -3.24
C GLU A 125 -15.35 0.12 -3.78
N GLU A 126 -16.24 0.94 -4.35
CA GLU A 126 -17.55 0.48 -4.83
C GLU A 126 -17.48 -0.22 -6.20
N HIS A 127 -16.64 0.27 -7.11
CA HIS A 127 -16.65 -0.15 -8.51
C HIS A 127 -15.32 -0.75 -8.99
N GLY A 128 -14.25 -0.64 -8.21
CA GLY A 128 -12.91 -1.04 -8.64
C GLY A 128 -12.33 -0.15 -9.74
N GLU A 129 -12.94 1.03 -9.95
CA GLU A 129 -12.55 1.99 -10.98
C GLU A 129 -11.64 3.06 -10.40
N ILE A 130 -10.65 3.48 -11.19
CA ILE A 130 -9.69 4.51 -10.79
C ILE A 130 -10.06 5.83 -11.46
N THR A 131 -10.64 6.74 -10.67
CA THR A 131 -10.92 8.10 -11.10
C THR A 131 -9.78 9.03 -10.68
N LYS A 132 -8.85 9.32 -11.61
CA LYS A 132 -7.76 10.28 -11.38
C LYS A 132 -8.31 11.71 -11.36
N ILE A 133 -8.19 12.37 -10.20
CA ILE A 133 -8.66 13.74 -10.01
C ILE A 133 -7.61 14.73 -10.50
N VAL A 134 -6.39 14.63 -9.95
CA VAL A 134 -5.31 15.58 -10.26
C VAL A 134 -3.95 14.91 -10.12
N ALA A 135 -3.03 15.26 -11.03
CA ALA A 135 -1.62 14.90 -10.90
C ALA A 135 -0.94 15.80 -9.86
N LEU A 136 -0.22 15.20 -8.92
CA LEU A 136 0.44 15.93 -7.84
C LEU A 136 1.93 16.13 -8.15
N SER A 137 2.44 17.31 -7.82
CA SER A 137 3.88 17.50 -7.56
C SER A 137 4.18 16.88 -6.20
N TYR A 138 4.53 15.60 -6.20
CA TYR A 138 4.67 14.82 -4.97
C TYR A 138 6.13 14.74 -4.53
N GLU A 139 6.38 15.15 -3.29
CA GLU A 139 7.65 14.94 -2.60
C GLU A 139 7.45 13.87 -1.54
N LEU A 140 8.34 12.86 -1.52
CA LEU A 140 8.29 11.78 -0.53
C LEU A 140 8.37 12.36 0.89
N PRO A 141 7.48 11.94 1.82
CA PRO A 141 7.53 12.44 3.18
C PRO A 141 8.81 11.99 3.87
N ALA A 142 9.46 12.92 4.59
CA ALA A 142 10.59 12.61 5.45
C ALA A 142 10.16 11.68 6.58
N VAL A 143 10.98 10.67 6.89
CA VAL A 143 10.75 9.77 8.02
C VAL A 143 11.62 10.21 9.17
N SER A 144 11.01 10.47 10.32
CA SER A 144 11.74 10.58 11.58
C SER A 144 11.94 9.16 12.13
N GLY A 145 13.19 8.71 12.26
CA GLY A 145 13.53 7.41 12.86
C GLY A 145 13.10 7.25 14.32
#